data_AF-A0A5A7R925-F1
#
_entry.id   AF-A0A5A7R925-F1
#
_cell.length_a   1.000
_cell.length_b   1.000
_cell.length_c   1.000
_cell.angle_alpha   90.00
_cell.angle_beta   90.00
_cell.angle_gamma   90.00
#
_symmetry.space_group_name_H-M   'P 1'
#
loop_
_entity.id
_entity.type
_entity.pdbx_description
1 polymer ?
#
loop_
_entity_poly.entity_id
_entity_poly.type
_entity_poly.pdbx_seq_one_letter_code
_entity_poly.pdbx_strand_id
1 'polypeptide(L)'
;MAVGSTRKISAASARAHTRRPKAKAASKFSGILKKILLIGFVGLLAWAYQTTKPPPPKTCGSADGPPVTASRVQLKDGRYLAYQEFGVPKEIAKHKIVFIHAFDSSRHGVSALTANLSP
;
A
#
# COMPACT_ATOMS: atom_id res chain seq x y z
N MET A 1 8.46 65.87 68.39
CA MET A 1 8.77 65.82 66.96
C MET A 1 8.49 64.41 66.47
N ALA A 2 7.35 64.19 65.80
CA ALA A 2 6.97 62.89 65.27
C ALA A 2 6.75 63.02 63.76
N VAL A 3 7.47 62.24 62.96
CA VAL A 3 7.17 62.06 61.53
C VAL A 3 7.19 60.56 61.25
N GLY A 4 6.02 59.93 61.36
CA GLY A 4 5.75 58.62 60.80
C GLY A 4 5.27 58.81 59.36
N SER A 5 6.09 58.41 58.38
CA SER A 5 5.71 58.45 56.96
C SER A 5 4.69 57.36 56.66
N THR A 6 3.44 57.76 56.37
CA THR A 6 2.36 56.85 55.98
C THR A 6 2.56 56.39 54.54
N ARG A 7 3.08 55.17 54.33
CA ARG A 7 3.16 54.57 52.99
C ARG A 7 1.74 54.29 52.47
N LYS A 8 1.30 55.09 51.49
CA LYS A 8 0.04 54.88 50.77
C LYS A 8 0.23 53.78 49.73
N ILE A 9 -0.31 52.60 50.03
CA ILE A 9 -0.36 51.49 49.07
C ILE A 9 -1.48 51.81 48.05
N SER A 10 -1.12 51.91 46.77
CA SER A 10 -2.06 52.13 45.69
C SER A 10 -2.98 50.91 45.52
N ALA A 11 -4.29 51.14 45.42
CA ALA A 11 -5.29 50.10 45.14
C ALA A 11 -5.01 49.31 43.84
N ALA A 12 -4.25 49.89 42.91
CA ALA A 12 -3.79 49.20 41.71
C ALA A 12 -2.79 48.06 42.02
N SER A 13 -1.92 48.25 43.03
CA SER A 13 -0.94 47.22 43.43
C SER A 13 -1.59 46.01 44.07
N ALA A 14 -2.70 46.19 44.79
CA ALA A 14 -3.46 45.10 45.40
C ALA A 14 -4.19 44.22 44.36
N ARG A 15 -4.54 44.78 43.18
CA ARG A 15 -5.25 44.06 42.11
C ARG A 15 -4.35 43.21 41.22
N ALA A 16 -3.04 43.46 41.22
CA ALA A 16 -2.10 42.68 40.42
C ALA A 16 -1.99 41.22 40.91
N HIS A 17 -2.12 40.98 42.22
CA HIS A 17 -1.97 39.65 42.82
C HIS A 17 -3.19 38.72 42.69
N THR A 18 -4.36 39.22 42.26
CA THR A 18 -5.57 38.40 42.08
C THR A 18 -5.98 38.16 40.63
N ARG A 19 -5.23 38.72 39.66
CA ARG A 19 -5.52 38.52 38.23
C ARG A 19 -4.97 37.17 37.74
N ARG A 20 -5.76 36.10 37.91
CA ARG A 20 -5.50 34.82 37.22
C ARG A 20 -5.55 35.04 35.69
N PRO A 21 -4.59 34.52 34.91
CA PRO A 21 -4.69 34.58 33.46
C PRO A 21 -5.94 33.82 33.02
N LYS A 22 -6.80 34.48 32.23
CA LYS A 22 -7.98 33.84 31.63
C LYS A 22 -7.47 32.72 30.73
N ALA A 23 -7.75 31.46 31.10
CA ALA A 23 -7.40 30.31 30.29
C ALA A 23 -7.97 30.51 28.88
N LYS A 24 -7.11 30.54 27.85
CA LYS A 24 -7.58 30.59 26.46
C LYS A 24 -8.34 29.29 26.20
N ALA A 25 -9.64 29.40 25.98
CA ALA A 25 -10.44 28.25 25.58
C ALA A 25 -9.83 27.67 24.30
N ALA A 26 -9.27 26.46 24.38
CA ALA A 26 -8.79 25.76 23.21
C ALA A 26 -9.98 25.59 22.26
N SER A 27 -9.87 26.12 21.03
CA SER A 27 -10.99 26.08 20.10
C SER A 27 -11.25 24.61 19.71
N LYS A 28 -12.31 24.02 20.28
CA LYS A 28 -12.80 22.68 19.92
C LYS A 28 -13.01 22.55 18.40
N PHE A 29 -13.30 23.69 17.75
CA PHE A 29 -13.44 23.85 16.32
C PHE A 29 -12.18 23.46 15.51
N SER A 30 -10.97 23.76 16.02
CA SER A 30 -9.72 23.41 15.34
C SER A 30 -9.48 21.91 15.31
N GLY A 31 -9.79 21.21 16.41
CA GLY A 31 -9.65 19.76 16.48
C GLY A 31 -10.62 19.03 15.55
N ILE A 32 -11.87 19.51 15.47
CA ILE A 32 -12.90 18.93 14.61
C ILE A 32 -12.56 19.13 13.13
N LEU A 33 -12.16 20.35 12.74
CA LEU A 33 -11.77 20.63 11.35
C LEU A 33 -10.58 19.78 10.89
N LYS A 34 -9.56 19.61 11.76
CA LYS A 34 -8.41 18.74 11.47
C LYS A 34 -8.81 17.29 11.23
N LYS A 35 -9.76 16.75 12.02
CA LYS A 35 -10.28 15.39 11.83
C LYS A 35 -11.03 15.24 10.52
N ILE A 36 -11.88 16.23 10.18
CA ILE A 36 -12.61 16.24 8.90
C ILE A 36 -11.64 16.26 7.72
N LEU A 37 -10.61 17.12 7.78
CA LEU A 37 -9.58 17.18 6.73
C LEU A 37 -8.82 15.86 6.59
N LEU A 38 -8.45 15.22 7.71
CA LEU A 38 -7.76 13.92 7.69
C LEU A 38 -8.63 12.83 7.07
N ILE A 39 -9.90 12.73 7.47
CA ILE A 39 -10.84 11.74 6.91
C ILE A 39 -11.07 12.00 5.42
N GLY A 40 -11.28 13.26 5.03
CA GLY A 40 -11.42 13.64 3.63
C GLY A 40 -10.19 13.29 2.81
N PHE A 41 -8.99 13.55 3.33
CA PHE A 41 -7.73 13.19 2.66
C PHE A 41 -7.58 11.67 2.49
N VAL A 42 -7.85 10.87 3.54
CA VAL A 42 -7.82 9.40 3.45
C VAL A 42 -8.86 8.88 2.46
N GLY A 43 -10.06 9.46 2.44
CA GLY A 43 -11.11 9.11 1.49
C GLY A 43 -10.70 9.39 0.03
N LEU A 44 -10.09 10.56 -0.23
CA LEU A 44 -9.55 10.92 -1.54
C LEU A 44 -8.43 9.96 -1.97
N LEU A 45 -7.51 9.61 -1.07
CA LEU A 45 -6.45 8.64 -1.36
C LEU A 45 -7.01 7.24 -1.65
N ALA A 46 -7.99 6.78 -0.88
CA ALA A 46 -8.63 5.48 -1.10
C ALA A 46 -9.36 5.44 -2.44
N TRP A 47 -10.06 6.52 -2.81
CA TRP A 47 -10.70 6.64 -4.11
C TRP A 47 -9.69 6.64 -5.26
N ALA A 48 -8.62 7.44 -5.16
CA ALA A 48 -7.54 7.45 -6.15
C ALA A 48 -6.83 6.08 -6.28
N TYR A 49 -6.65 5.37 -5.17
CA TYR A 49 -6.11 4.01 -5.19
C TYR A 49 -7.07 3.03 -5.90
N GLN A 50 -8.37 3.14 -5.65
CA GLN A 50 -9.36 2.28 -6.30
C GLN A 50 -9.45 2.54 -7.81
N THR A 51 -9.32 3.80 -8.25
CA THR A 51 -9.37 4.16 -9.67
C THR A 51 -8.11 3.76 -10.44
N THR A 52 -6.97 3.64 -9.76
CA THR A 52 -5.70 3.19 -10.37
C THR A 52 -5.56 1.66 -10.39
N LYS A 53 -6.43 0.91 -9.68
CA LYS A 53 -6.43 -0.54 -9.78
C LYS A 53 -7.00 -0.98 -11.12
N PRO A 54 -6.25 -1.75 -11.93
CA PRO A 54 -6.82 -2.34 -13.12
C PRO A 54 -7.96 -3.30 -12.75
N PRO A 55 -8.94 -3.50 -13.65
CA PRO A 55 -9.92 -4.56 -13.46
C PRO A 55 -9.20 -5.92 -13.33
N PRO A 56 -9.78 -6.89 -12.62
CA PRO A 56 -9.23 -8.23 -12.55
C PRO A 56 -8.93 -8.78 -13.97
N PRO A 57 -7.75 -9.36 -14.19
CA PRO A 57 -7.40 -9.89 -15.50
C PRO A 57 -8.36 -11.03 -15.88
N LYS A 58 -8.75 -11.07 -17.15
CA LYS A 58 -9.59 -12.15 -17.68
C LYS A 58 -8.78 -13.43 -17.83
N THR A 59 -9.39 -14.56 -17.50
CA THR A 59 -8.77 -15.88 -17.69
C THR A 59 -8.51 -16.15 -19.16
N CYS A 60 -7.31 -16.61 -19.51
CA CYS A 60 -7.00 -16.99 -20.88
C CYS A 60 -7.94 -18.12 -21.36
N GLY A 61 -8.50 -17.99 -22.56
CA GLY A 61 -9.44 -18.95 -23.15
C GLY A 61 -10.91 -18.77 -22.76
N SER A 62 -11.24 -17.75 -21.96
CA SER A 62 -12.65 -17.33 -21.74
C SER A 62 -13.18 -16.52 -22.93
N ALA A 63 -14.51 -16.37 -23.06
CA ALA A 63 -15.16 -15.75 -24.23
C ALA A 63 -14.60 -14.38 -24.64
N ASP A 64 -14.21 -13.55 -23.66
CA ASP A 64 -13.55 -12.26 -23.91
C ASP A 64 -12.11 -12.20 -23.35
N GLY A 65 -11.55 -13.35 -23.02
CA GLY A 65 -10.20 -13.48 -22.47
C GLY A 65 -9.15 -13.58 -23.58
N PRO A 66 -7.88 -13.33 -23.25
CA PRO A 66 -6.79 -13.57 -24.19
C PRO A 66 -6.74 -15.05 -24.59
N PRO A 67 -6.23 -15.39 -25.79
CA PRO A 67 -6.10 -16.78 -26.19
C PRO A 67 -5.09 -17.50 -25.30
N VAL A 68 -5.23 -18.82 -25.17
CA VAL A 68 -4.21 -19.61 -24.50
C VAL A 68 -3.07 -19.91 -25.46
N THR A 69 -1.91 -19.32 -25.21
CA THR A 69 -0.71 -19.43 -26.07
C THR A 69 0.33 -20.41 -25.54
N ALA A 70 0.22 -20.81 -24.28
CA ALA A 70 1.17 -21.72 -23.64
C ALA A 70 0.89 -23.19 -23.94
N SER A 71 1.94 -23.99 -24.09
CA SER A 71 1.85 -25.44 -23.98
C SER A 71 1.35 -25.83 -22.59
N ARG A 72 0.47 -26.83 -22.55
CA ARG A 72 -0.20 -27.26 -21.31
C ARG A 72 -0.29 -28.76 -21.21
N VAL A 73 -0.18 -29.27 -19.99
CA VAL A 73 -0.52 -30.65 -19.67
C VAL A 73 -1.81 -30.67 -18.87
N GLN A 74 -2.76 -31.52 -19.26
CA GLN A 74 -4.00 -31.72 -18.51
C GLN A 74 -3.73 -32.67 -17.34
N LEU A 75 -4.13 -32.27 -16.14
CA LEU A 75 -4.07 -33.06 -14.93
C LEU A 75 -5.30 -33.98 -14.84
N LYS A 76 -5.23 -35.00 -13.99
CA LYS A 76 -6.33 -35.98 -13.81
C LYS A 76 -7.65 -35.35 -13.37
N ASP A 77 -7.60 -34.22 -12.69
CA ASP A 77 -8.78 -33.46 -12.23
C ASP A 77 -9.32 -32.49 -13.31
N GLY A 78 -8.78 -32.53 -14.52
CA GLY A 78 -9.20 -31.70 -15.65
C GLY A 78 -8.55 -30.32 -15.69
N ARG A 79 -7.80 -29.90 -14.66
CA ARG A 79 -7.06 -28.63 -14.68
C ARG A 79 -5.86 -28.71 -15.62
N TYR A 80 -5.38 -27.56 -16.08
CA TYR A 80 -4.22 -27.49 -16.96
C TYR A 80 -3.03 -26.83 -16.27
N LEU A 81 -1.86 -27.45 -16.37
CA LEU A 81 -0.59 -26.87 -15.95
C LEU A 81 0.14 -26.33 -17.18
N ALA A 82 0.41 -25.01 -17.19
CA ALA A 82 1.22 -24.38 -18.23
C ALA A 82 2.70 -24.66 -18.00
N TYR A 83 3.42 -25.04 -19.05
CA TYR A 83 4.85 -25.35 -18.98
C TYR A 83 5.56 -24.77 -20.20
N GLN A 84 6.88 -24.57 -20.10
CA GLN A 84 7.73 -24.20 -21.24
C GLN A 84 8.75 -25.30 -21.44
N GLU A 85 8.93 -25.73 -22.69
CA GLU A 85 9.99 -26.67 -23.08
C GLU A 85 11.11 -25.89 -23.80
N PHE A 86 12.34 -26.33 -23.60
CA PHE A 86 13.53 -25.84 -24.29
C PHE A 86 14.43 -27.04 -24.60
N GLY A 87 15.10 -27.02 -25.75
CA GLY A 87 15.88 -28.14 -26.23
C GLY A 87 15.08 -29.06 -27.17
N VAL A 88 15.52 -30.31 -27.23
CA VAL A 88 14.89 -31.38 -28.00
C VAL A 88 13.49 -31.72 -27.46
N PRO A 89 12.47 -31.96 -28.31
CA PRO A 89 11.13 -32.35 -27.87
C PRO A 89 11.13 -33.53 -26.91
N LYS A 90 10.28 -33.48 -25.87
CA LYS A 90 10.27 -34.48 -24.78
C LYS A 90 9.98 -35.90 -25.28
N GLU A 91 9.35 -36.06 -26.43
CA GLU A 91 8.99 -37.35 -27.02
C GLU A 91 10.25 -38.12 -27.46
N ILE A 92 11.32 -37.40 -27.81
CA ILE A 92 12.58 -37.98 -28.32
C ILE A 92 13.80 -37.64 -27.45
N ALA A 93 13.64 -36.81 -26.42
CA ALA A 93 14.72 -36.45 -25.51
C ALA A 93 15.19 -37.65 -24.66
N LYS A 94 16.52 -37.91 -24.67
CA LYS A 94 17.15 -38.97 -23.86
C LYS A 94 17.18 -38.64 -22.36
N HIS A 95 17.35 -37.37 -22.02
CA HIS A 95 17.40 -36.87 -20.65
C HIS A 95 16.40 -35.72 -20.50
N LYS A 96 15.66 -35.68 -19.39
CA LYS A 96 14.62 -34.69 -19.14
C LYS A 96 14.85 -34.07 -17.78
N ILE A 97 14.91 -32.74 -17.73
CA ILE A 97 15.05 -31.97 -16.50
C ILE A 97 13.77 -31.16 -16.31
N VAL A 98 13.15 -31.30 -15.14
CA VAL A 98 11.97 -30.51 -14.76
C VAL A 98 12.43 -29.42 -13.82
N PHE A 99 12.27 -28.17 -14.23
CA PHE A 99 12.53 -27.02 -13.37
C PHE A 99 11.24 -26.52 -12.72
N ILE A 100 11.29 -26.35 -11.39
CA ILE A 100 10.19 -25.81 -10.60
C ILE A 100 10.58 -24.38 -10.21
N HIS A 101 9.73 -23.41 -10.53
CA HIS A 101 9.98 -22.02 -10.21
C HIS A 101 9.65 -21.71 -8.74
N ALA A 102 10.28 -20.67 -8.19
CA ALA A 102 10.01 -20.19 -6.84
C ALA A 102 8.63 -19.51 -6.74
N PHE A 103 8.21 -19.21 -5.50
CA PHE A 103 7.05 -18.37 -5.23
C PHE A 103 7.20 -17.00 -5.91
N ASP A 104 6.11 -16.48 -6.47
CA ASP A 104 6.07 -15.23 -7.27
C ASP A 104 6.85 -15.28 -8.61
N SER A 105 7.14 -16.48 -9.13
CA SER A 105 7.72 -16.68 -10.46
C SER A 105 6.76 -17.44 -11.40
N SER A 106 7.22 -17.76 -12.61
CA SER A 106 6.41 -18.47 -13.61
C SER A 106 7.26 -19.46 -14.41
N ARG A 107 6.61 -20.18 -15.35
CA ARG A 107 7.30 -21.06 -16.33
C ARG A 107 8.42 -20.37 -17.12
N HIS A 108 8.45 -19.04 -17.15
CA HIS A 108 9.46 -18.23 -17.83
C HIS A 108 10.70 -17.94 -16.98
N GLY A 109 10.73 -18.36 -15.71
CA GLY A 109 11.84 -18.05 -14.79
C GLY A 109 13.21 -18.57 -15.25
N VAL A 110 13.24 -19.64 -16.06
CA VAL A 110 14.49 -20.23 -16.59
C VAL A 110 14.87 -19.65 -17.94
N SER A 111 14.04 -18.81 -18.56
CA SER A 111 14.25 -18.37 -19.94
C SER A 111 15.61 -17.69 -20.16
N ALA A 112 16.12 -16.96 -19.16
CA ALA A 112 17.45 -16.35 -19.21
C ALA A 112 18.61 -17.37 -19.17
N LEU A 113 18.44 -18.47 -18.41
CA LEU A 113 19.42 -19.56 -18.37
C LEU A 113 19.42 -20.36 -19.67
N THR A 114 18.23 -20.63 -20.21
CA THR A 114 18.10 -21.37 -21.48
C THR A 114 18.48 -20.55 -22.70
N ALA A 115 18.51 -19.21 -22.63
CA ALA A 115 18.85 -18.35 -23.76
C ALA A 115 20.25 -18.62 -24.35
N ASN A 116 21.17 -19.15 -23.54
CA ASN A 116 22.53 -19.48 -23.95
C ASN A 116 22.74 -20.98 -24.24
N LEU A 117 21.69 -21.78 -24.09
CA LEU A 117 21.73 -23.19 -24.45
C LEU A 117 21.38 -23.32 -25.95
N SER A 118 22.00 -24.28 -26.63
CA SER A 118 21.57 -24.61 -27.99
C SER A 118 20.15 -25.20 -27.96
N PRO A 119 19.30 -24.90 -28.95
CA PRO A 119 18.00 -25.56 -29.12
C PRO A 119 18.12 -27.08 -29.27
#